data_AF-A0A0Q7W586-F1
#
_entry.id   AF-A0A0Q7W586-F1
#
_cell.length_a   1.000
_cell.length_b   1.000
_cell.length_c   1.000
_cell.angle_alpha   90.00
_cell.angle_beta   90.00
_cell.angle_gamma   90.00
#
_symmetry.space_group_name_H-M   'P 1'
#
loop_
_entity.id
_entity.type
_entity.pdbx_description
1 polymer ?
#
loop_
_entity_poly.entity_id
_entity_poly.type
_entity_poly.pdbx_seq_one_letter_code
_entity_poly.pdbx_strand_id
1 'polypeptide(L)'
;MAKRILVTAACTADTIAAGLRLLLPDFDVQWRHVAPLLSAEPDPELEQMVRDADHWIYLKRPETVALSQRLGHGVPVPEIAFNAFHPDEVASHHQGGVVMGPTDSLHSAIGLWAFTNGYGARDAAQLFTSRVFQDLGYLDCWASSAAELEKSCQDTAVDYDRMMRRLRRKMPFMTTVSHPQVTVTAEIARHVAEKLGYRGDASLDPIEDFITDRMRDLVWPVYPAIAERYGFRGSMRWRSGDAIYSNVETYLDACYKSYAAHDGGVFCNRLNDKAYQAVLERHL
;
A
#
# COMPACT_ATOMS: atom_id res chain seq x y z
N MET A 1 13.53 6.45 33.77
CA MET A 1 13.86 5.87 32.44
C MET A 1 12.82 6.40 31.45
N ALA A 2 13.21 6.65 30.20
CA ALA A 2 12.24 6.98 29.15
C ALA A 2 11.28 5.80 28.95
N LYS A 3 10.01 6.09 28.70
CA LYS A 3 9.01 5.05 28.39
C LYS A 3 9.31 4.46 27.01
N ARG A 4 9.19 3.14 26.87
CA ARG A 4 9.50 2.40 25.64
C ARG A 4 8.25 2.17 24.79
N ILE A 5 8.31 2.53 23.52
CA ILE A 5 7.29 2.21 22.51
C ILE A 5 7.89 1.24 21.51
N LEU A 6 7.22 0.12 21.27
CA LEU A 6 7.53 -0.79 20.17
C LEU A 6 6.48 -0.66 19.08
N VAL A 7 6.89 -0.43 17.84
CA VAL A 7 6.02 -0.44 16.66
C VAL A 7 6.26 -1.70 15.83
N THR A 8 5.23 -2.52 15.62
CA THR A 8 5.27 -3.67 14.71
C THR A 8 4.31 -3.48 13.53
N ALA A 9 4.84 -3.31 12.33
CA ALA A 9 4.02 -3.19 11.12
C ALA A 9 4.75 -3.76 9.90
N ALA A 10 4.12 -3.71 8.72
CA ALA A 10 4.74 -4.13 7.47
C ALA A 10 5.78 -3.09 7.00
N CYS A 11 5.74 -2.67 5.74
CA CYS A 11 6.66 -1.69 5.17
C CYS A 11 6.61 -0.30 5.86
N THR A 12 5.57 -0.01 6.65
CA THR A 12 5.34 1.30 7.27
C THR A 12 5.84 1.44 8.71
N ALA A 13 6.41 0.38 9.30
CA ALA A 13 6.80 0.32 10.72
C ALA A 13 7.76 1.44 11.12
N ASP A 14 8.79 1.66 10.31
CA ASP A 14 9.84 2.65 10.55
C ASP A 14 9.32 4.10 10.46
N THR A 15 8.40 4.33 9.52
CA THR A 15 7.85 5.65 9.20
C THR A 15 6.84 6.07 10.26
N ILE A 16 6.01 5.13 10.76
CA ILE A 16 5.15 5.36 11.92
C ILE A 16 6.02 5.65 13.16
N ALA A 17 7.07 4.87 13.38
CA ALA A 17 7.99 5.10 14.50
C ALA A 17 8.70 6.46 14.42
N ALA A 18 9.12 6.89 13.24
CA ALA A 18 9.71 8.21 13.02
C ALA A 18 8.71 9.34 13.39
N GLY A 19 7.45 9.23 12.97
CA GLY A 19 6.41 10.18 13.36
C GLY A 19 6.17 10.21 14.87
N LEU A 20 6.17 9.05 15.53
CA LEU A 20 6.06 8.98 16.99
C LEU A 20 7.25 9.60 17.70
N ARG A 21 8.49 9.46 17.20
CA ARG A 21 9.67 10.13 17.80
C ARG A 21 9.57 11.65 17.73
N LEU A 22 8.97 12.19 16.67
CA LEU A 22 8.73 13.64 16.54
C LEU A 22 7.65 14.12 17.51
N LEU A 23 6.57 13.36 17.66
CA LEU A 23 5.43 13.73 18.51
C LEU A 23 5.67 13.46 20.00
N LEU A 24 6.50 12.45 20.33
CA LEU A 24 6.73 11.93 21.66
C LEU A 24 8.25 11.87 21.96
N PRO A 25 8.95 13.02 22.03
CA PRO A 25 10.42 13.05 22.16
C PRO A 25 10.96 12.43 23.45
N ASP A 26 10.12 12.31 24.49
CA ASP A 26 10.49 11.71 25.79
C ASP A 26 10.36 10.17 25.81
N PHE A 27 9.91 9.56 24.70
CA PHE A 27 9.77 8.11 24.57
C PHE A 27 10.92 7.51 23.75
N ASP A 28 11.41 6.35 24.18
CA ASP A 28 12.28 5.52 23.35
C ASP A 28 11.41 4.70 22.39
N VAL A 29 11.34 5.13 21.13
CA VAL A 29 10.53 4.47 20.10
C VAL A 29 11.41 3.55 19.27
N GLN A 30 11.09 2.26 19.28
CA GLN A 30 11.71 1.21 18.49
C GLN A 30 10.69 0.62 17.51
N TRP A 31 11.16 -0.05 16.46
CA TRP A 31 10.29 -0.69 15.49
C TRP A 31 10.86 -2.02 15.00
N ARG A 32 9.95 -2.90 14.56
CA ARG A 32 10.25 -4.19 13.93
C ARG A 32 9.25 -4.44 12.80
N HIS A 33 9.67 -5.16 11.76
CA HIS A 33 8.73 -5.66 10.77
C HIS A 33 7.83 -6.74 11.39
N VAL A 34 6.58 -6.80 10.94
CA VAL A 34 5.59 -7.81 11.37
C VAL A 34 5.78 -9.16 10.69
N ALA A 35 6.55 -9.22 9.60
CA ALA A 35 6.79 -10.46 8.84
C ALA A 35 7.20 -11.68 9.70
N PRO A 36 8.04 -11.54 10.74
CA PRO A 36 8.33 -12.65 11.66
C PRO A 36 7.09 -13.23 12.36
N LEU A 37 6.09 -12.40 12.72
CA LEU A 37 4.82 -12.84 13.32
C LEU A 37 3.86 -13.51 12.33
N LEU A 38 4.12 -13.37 11.02
CA LEU A 38 3.35 -14.04 9.98
C LEU A 38 3.93 -15.43 9.66
N SER A 39 5.08 -15.77 10.24
CA SER A 39 5.63 -17.12 10.12
C SER A 39 4.87 -18.08 11.04
N ALA A 40 4.84 -19.36 10.69
CA ALA A 40 4.24 -20.40 11.53
C ALA A 40 5.05 -20.66 12.81
N GLU A 41 6.27 -20.13 12.90
CA GLU A 41 7.15 -20.31 14.06
C GLU A 41 6.96 -19.16 15.06
N PRO A 42 6.93 -19.46 16.37
CA PRO A 42 6.96 -18.43 17.40
C PRO A 42 8.20 -17.54 17.24
N ASP A 43 8.07 -16.25 17.56
CA ASP A 43 9.18 -15.30 17.65
C ASP A 43 9.39 -14.89 19.13
N PRO A 44 10.20 -15.64 19.91
CA PRO A 44 10.41 -15.35 21.32
C PRO A 44 11.08 -14.01 21.57
N GLU A 45 11.93 -13.55 20.64
CA GLU A 45 12.61 -12.26 20.75
C GLU A 45 11.58 -11.13 20.68
N LEU A 46 10.67 -11.20 19.70
CA LEU A 46 9.62 -10.21 19.58
C LEU A 46 8.63 -10.25 20.73
N GLU A 47 8.22 -11.43 21.19
CA GLU A 47 7.39 -11.55 22.39
C GLU A 47 8.05 -10.89 23.62
N GLN A 48 9.35 -11.09 23.80
CA GLN A 48 10.11 -10.45 24.87
C GLN A 48 10.15 -8.93 24.70
N MET A 49 10.42 -8.43 23.49
CA MET A 49 10.38 -7.00 23.20
C MET A 49 9.01 -6.37 23.49
N VAL A 50 7.91 -7.08 23.18
CA VAL A 50 6.55 -6.63 23.49
C VAL A 50 6.34 -6.57 25.01
N ARG A 51 6.75 -7.59 25.77
CA ARG A 51 6.64 -7.59 27.24
C ARG A 51 7.44 -6.46 27.89
N ASP A 52 8.57 -6.11 27.30
CA ASP A 52 9.45 -5.06 27.78
C ASP A 52 8.94 -3.65 27.44
N ALA A 53 8.13 -3.49 26.39
CA ALA A 53 7.61 -2.19 25.99
C ALA A 53 6.51 -1.68 26.97
N ASP A 54 6.52 -0.39 27.27
CA ASP A 54 5.40 0.25 28.00
C ASP A 54 4.17 0.39 27.10
N HIS A 55 4.40 0.57 25.79
CA HIS A 55 3.38 0.60 24.76
C HIS A 55 3.80 -0.21 23.54
N TRP A 56 2.93 -1.10 23.11
CA TRP A 56 3.10 -1.84 21.87
C TRP A 56 2.06 -1.38 20.84
N ILE A 57 2.53 -0.82 19.73
CA ILE A 57 1.72 -0.39 18.59
C ILE A 57 1.86 -1.46 17.51
N TYR A 58 0.76 -2.01 17.03
CA TYR A 58 0.83 -3.14 16.09
C TYR A 58 -0.15 -3.04 14.94
N LEU A 59 0.27 -3.48 13.76
CA LEU A 59 -0.62 -3.67 12.62
C LEU A 59 -1.69 -4.72 12.96
N LYS A 60 -2.98 -4.35 12.90
CA LYS A 60 -4.11 -5.22 13.22
C LYS A 60 -4.18 -6.39 12.22
N ARG A 61 -3.76 -7.57 12.66
CA ARG A 61 -3.87 -8.85 11.96
C ARG A 61 -4.26 -9.95 12.97
N PRO A 62 -4.78 -11.10 12.53
CA PRO A 62 -5.18 -12.17 13.45
C PRO A 62 -4.10 -12.55 14.46
N GLU A 63 -2.84 -12.66 14.01
CA GLU A 63 -1.70 -13.10 14.80
C GLU A 63 -1.31 -12.06 15.86
N THR A 64 -1.27 -10.78 15.49
CA THR A 64 -0.94 -9.68 16.42
C THR A 64 -2.07 -9.42 17.41
N VAL A 65 -3.34 -9.58 17.00
CA VAL A 65 -4.49 -9.51 17.89
C VAL A 65 -4.45 -10.64 18.92
N ALA A 66 -4.18 -11.87 18.50
CA ALA A 66 -4.05 -13.01 19.42
C ALA A 66 -2.91 -12.80 20.43
N LEU A 67 -1.76 -12.27 19.97
CA LEU A 67 -0.64 -11.93 20.85
C LEU A 67 -1.01 -10.82 21.85
N SER A 68 -1.68 -9.76 21.40
CA SER A 68 -2.17 -8.65 22.25
C SER A 68 -3.14 -9.13 23.32
N GLN A 69 -4.09 -10.00 22.95
CA GLN A 69 -5.01 -10.61 23.91
C GLN A 69 -4.29 -11.47 24.96
N ARG A 70 -3.31 -12.28 24.52
CA ARG A 70 -2.51 -13.13 25.42
C ARG A 70 -1.64 -12.32 26.38
N LEU A 71 -1.09 -11.19 25.92
CA LEU A 71 -0.21 -10.32 26.73
C LEU A 71 -0.95 -9.20 27.47
N GLY A 72 -2.26 -9.07 27.25
CA GLY A 72 -3.13 -8.12 27.95
C GLY A 72 -2.91 -6.65 27.61
N HIS A 73 -2.17 -6.34 26.54
CA HIS A 73 -1.92 -4.96 26.14
C HIS A 73 -1.55 -4.86 24.65
N GLY A 74 -1.72 -3.66 24.11
CA GLY A 74 -1.33 -3.31 22.74
C GLY A 74 -2.33 -2.34 22.12
N VAL A 75 -1.87 -1.59 21.13
CA VAL A 75 -2.62 -0.55 20.43
C VAL A 75 -2.63 -0.90 18.93
N PRO A 76 -3.75 -1.43 18.41
CA PRO A 76 -3.85 -1.78 17.00
C PRO A 76 -3.87 -0.53 16.11
N VAL A 77 -3.19 -0.60 14.98
CA VAL A 77 -3.26 0.35 13.85
C VAL A 77 -3.75 -0.39 12.59
N PRO A 78 -4.45 0.29 11.67
CA PRO A 78 -5.05 -0.35 10.51
C PRO A 78 -4.03 -0.83 9.49
N GLU A 79 -4.42 -1.86 8.73
CA GLU A 79 -3.82 -2.14 7.43
C GLU A 79 -4.35 -1.12 6.42
N ILE A 80 -3.43 -0.40 5.79
CA ILE A 80 -3.77 0.61 4.78
C ILE A 80 -3.69 -0.04 3.41
N ALA A 81 -4.85 -0.21 2.79
CA ALA A 81 -4.99 -0.56 1.38
C ALA A 81 -6.03 0.37 0.75
N PHE A 82 -5.75 0.87 -0.46
CA PHE A 82 -6.68 1.78 -1.15
C PHE A 82 -6.54 1.65 -2.67
N ASN A 83 -7.36 0.79 -3.25
CA ASN A 83 -7.25 0.38 -4.66
C ASN A 83 -7.73 1.45 -5.66
N ALA A 84 -8.50 2.46 -5.21
CA ALA A 84 -9.13 3.41 -6.12
C ALA A 84 -8.15 4.15 -7.03
N PHE A 85 -6.91 4.37 -6.58
CA PHE A 85 -5.87 5.04 -7.36
C PHE A 85 -5.17 4.13 -8.37
N HIS A 86 -5.12 2.82 -8.10
CA HIS A 86 -4.31 1.86 -8.86
C HIS A 86 -5.09 0.56 -9.17
N PRO A 87 -6.31 0.63 -9.74
CA PRO A 87 -7.18 -0.54 -9.92
C PRO A 87 -6.64 -1.60 -10.90
N ASP A 88 -5.62 -1.23 -11.68
CA ASP A 88 -4.89 -2.08 -12.61
C ASP A 88 -3.74 -2.87 -11.97
N GLU A 89 -3.36 -2.54 -10.74
CA GLU A 89 -2.30 -3.20 -10.00
C GLU A 89 -2.74 -4.62 -9.58
N VAL A 90 -1.94 -5.62 -9.94
CA VAL A 90 -2.17 -7.03 -9.58
C VAL A 90 -0.86 -7.73 -9.23
N ALA A 91 -0.94 -8.76 -8.40
CA ALA A 91 0.14 -9.73 -8.27
C ALA A 91 0.07 -10.74 -9.42
N SER A 92 1.23 -11.07 -10.01
CA SER A 92 1.34 -12.12 -11.03
C SER A 92 1.99 -13.35 -10.43
N HIS A 93 1.56 -14.53 -10.87
CA HIS A 93 1.97 -15.82 -10.32
C HIS A 93 2.43 -16.79 -11.41
N HIS A 94 3.36 -17.66 -11.02
CA HIS A 94 3.86 -18.76 -11.84
C HIS A 94 4.17 -19.96 -10.95
N GLN A 95 3.60 -21.13 -11.25
CA GLN A 95 3.78 -22.39 -10.50
C GLN A 95 3.64 -22.25 -8.96
N GLY A 96 2.72 -21.38 -8.50
CA GLY A 96 2.48 -21.12 -7.08
C GLY A 96 3.43 -20.09 -6.44
N GLY A 97 4.46 -19.64 -7.16
CA GLY A 97 5.31 -18.52 -6.80
C GLY A 97 4.81 -17.18 -7.34
N VAL A 98 5.34 -16.09 -6.80
CA VAL A 98 5.10 -14.73 -7.30
C VAL A 98 6.12 -14.41 -8.40
N VAL A 99 5.66 -13.79 -9.48
CA VAL A 99 6.51 -13.35 -10.58
C VAL A 99 7.09 -11.98 -10.25
N MET A 100 8.42 -11.88 -10.27
CA MET A 100 9.12 -10.62 -10.06
C MET A 100 9.29 -9.88 -11.38
N GLY A 101 8.98 -8.59 -11.38
CA GLY A 101 9.07 -7.69 -12.50
C GLY A 101 9.80 -6.39 -12.17
N PRO A 102 9.73 -5.39 -13.06
CA PRO A 102 10.34 -4.08 -12.83
C PRO A 102 9.79 -3.36 -11.59
N THR A 103 8.58 -3.69 -11.17
CA THR A 103 7.86 -3.13 -10.00
C THR A 103 7.65 -4.19 -8.92
N ASP A 104 8.69 -4.98 -8.65
CA ASP A 104 8.62 -6.12 -7.72
C ASP A 104 7.53 -7.12 -8.20
N SER A 105 6.69 -7.59 -7.31
CA SER A 105 5.58 -8.51 -7.51
C SER A 105 4.34 -7.85 -8.11
N LEU A 106 4.35 -6.52 -8.27
CA LEU A 106 3.22 -5.75 -8.79
C LEU A 106 3.31 -5.61 -10.31
N HIS A 107 2.19 -5.85 -10.97
CA HIS A 107 2.05 -5.88 -12.43
C HIS A 107 0.77 -5.19 -12.87
N SER A 108 0.71 -4.83 -14.15
CA SER A 108 -0.50 -4.29 -14.78
C SER A 108 -1.39 -5.44 -15.22
N ALA A 109 -2.67 -5.44 -14.83
CA ALA A 109 -3.63 -6.45 -15.26
C ALA A 109 -3.89 -6.35 -16.78
N ILE A 110 -3.98 -5.13 -17.32
CA ILE A 110 -4.10 -4.91 -18.77
C ILE A 110 -2.86 -5.44 -19.49
N GLY A 111 -1.66 -5.10 -19.01
CA GLY A 111 -0.39 -5.55 -19.59
C GLY A 111 -0.22 -7.07 -19.55
N LEU A 112 -0.54 -7.69 -18.43
CA LEU A 112 -0.47 -9.14 -18.26
C LEU A 112 -1.46 -9.86 -19.19
N TRP A 113 -2.69 -9.34 -19.31
CA TRP A 113 -3.67 -9.87 -20.25
C TRP A 113 -3.18 -9.76 -21.71
N ALA A 114 -2.62 -8.61 -22.10
CA ALA A 114 -2.15 -8.42 -23.46
C ALA A 114 -0.98 -9.36 -23.80
N PHE A 115 -0.02 -9.52 -22.88
CA PHE A 115 1.07 -10.49 -23.04
C PHE A 115 0.57 -11.92 -23.21
N THR A 116 -0.33 -12.36 -22.33
CA THR A 116 -0.87 -13.73 -22.35
C THR A 116 -1.73 -14.03 -23.58
N ASN A 117 -2.22 -13.00 -24.28
CA ASN A 117 -2.93 -13.10 -25.55
C ASN A 117 -2.05 -12.82 -26.77
N GLY A 118 -0.74 -12.69 -26.60
CA GLY A 118 0.23 -12.56 -27.71
C GLY A 118 0.36 -11.15 -28.30
N TYR A 119 -0.18 -10.13 -27.64
CA TYR A 119 -0.03 -8.73 -28.08
C TYR A 119 1.28 -8.13 -27.59
N GLY A 120 1.92 -7.31 -28.44
CA GLY A 120 3.15 -6.59 -28.08
C GLY A 120 2.90 -5.42 -27.12
N ALA A 121 3.96 -4.92 -26.47
CA ALA A 121 3.87 -3.83 -25.50
C ALA A 121 3.30 -2.53 -26.11
N ARG A 122 3.58 -2.27 -27.39
CA ARG A 122 3.06 -1.12 -28.12
C ARG A 122 1.54 -1.19 -28.35
N ASP A 123 1.04 -2.37 -28.72
CA ASP A 123 -0.41 -2.58 -28.94
C ASP A 123 -1.13 -2.55 -27.59
N ALA A 124 -0.57 -3.22 -26.59
CA ALA A 124 -1.08 -3.19 -25.21
C ALA A 124 -1.15 -1.76 -24.64
N ALA A 125 -0.19 -0.89 -24.96
CA ALA A 125 -0.22 0.50 -24.51
C ALA A 125 -1.43 1.29 -25.06
N GLN A 126 -2.01 0.88 -26.19
CA GLN A 126 -3.23 1.51 -26.74
C GLN A 126 -4.47 1.23 -25.90
N LEU A 127 -4.44 0.22 -25.01
CA LEU A 127 -5.54 -0.08 -24.08
C LEU A 127 -5.61 0.90 -22.90
N PHE A 128 -4.59 1.73 -22.67
CA PHE A 128 -4.52 2.62 -21.51
C PHE A 128 -5.25 3.94 -21.77
N THR A 129 -6.56 3.84 -22.01
CA THR A 129 -7.43 4.97 -22.36
C THR A 129 -8.55 5.13 -21.35
N SER A 130 -9.08 6.35 -21.26
CA SER A 130 -10.25 6.65 -20.42
C SER A 130 -11.44 5.73 -20.73
N ARG A 131 -11.66 5.41 -22.02
CA ARG A 131 -12.76 4.53 -22.44
C ARG A 131 -12.60 3.12 -21.89
N VAL A 132 -11.42 2.52 -22.04
CA VAL A 132 -11.12 1.19 -21.50
C VAL A 132 -11.25 1.19 -19.99
N PHE A 133 -10.70 2.19 -19.31
CA PHE A 133 -10.80 2.31 -17.85
C PHE A 133 -12.25 2.42 -17.36
N GLN A 134 -13.11 3.16 -18.07
CA GLN A 134 -14.53 3.22 -17.76
C GLN A 134 -15.22 1.86 -17.96
N ASP A 135 -14.95 1.18 -19.08
CA ASP A 135 -15.55 -0.12 -19.38
C ASP A 135 -15.07 -1.22 -18.42
N LEU A 136 -13.86 -1.10 -17.88
CA LEU A 136 -13.31 -1.97 -16.82
C LEU A 136 -13.79 -1.59 -15.40
N GLY A 137 -14.52 -0.48 -15.25
CA GLY A 137 -14.97 0.03 -13.94
C GLY A 137 -13.87 0.67 -13.09
N TYR A 138 -12.69 0.95 -13.64
CA TYR A 138 -11.55 1.53 -12.94
C TYR A 138 -11.83 2.96 -12.42
N LEU A 139 -12.83 3.65 -12.99
CA LEU A 139 -13.22 5.00 -12.60
C LEU A 139 -14.20 5.05 -11.40
N ASP A 140 -14.68 3.90 -10.94
CA ASP A 140 -15.75 3.79 -9.93
C ASP A 140 -15.30 3.01 -8.66
N CYS A 141 -13.99 2.91 -8.42
CA CYS A 141 -13.41 2.16 -7.29
C CYS A 141 -13.37 2.92 -5.95
N TRP A 142 -13.72 4.21 -5.91
CA TRP A 142 -13.59 5.03 -4.70
C TRP A 142 -14.45 4.51 -3.55
N ALA A 143 -15.74 4.25 -3.79
CA ALA A 143 -16.68 3.91 -2.73
C ALA A 143 -16.31 2.59 -2.03
N SER A 144 -15.96 1.56 -2.81
CA SER A 144 -15.49 0.28 -2.26
C SER A 144 -14.18 0.43 -1.50
N SER A 145 -13.18 1.12 -2.07
CA SER A 145 -11.89 1.32 -1.41
C SER A 145 -12.03 2.12 -0.11
N ALA A 146 -12.91 3.12 -0.09
CA ALA A 146 -13.19 3.92 1.09
C ALA A 146 -13.86 3.10 2.20
N ALA A 147 -14.82 2.24 1.85
CA ALA A 147 -15.48 1.35 2.80
C ALA A 147 -14.55 0.25 3.35
N GLU A 148 -13.66 -0.29 2.52
CA GLU A 148 -12.63 -1.25 2.96
C GLU A 148 -11.63 -0.61 3.92
N LEU A 149 -11.16 0.60 3.63
CA LEU A 149 -10.28 1.35 4.52
C LEU A 149 -10.97 1.76 5.83
N GLU A 150 -12.25 2.13 5.78
CA GLU A 150 -13.06 2.40 6.97
C GLU A 150 -13.15 1.14 7.84
N LYS A 151 -13.46 0.00 7.23
CA LYS A 151 -13.50 -1.29 7.91
C LYS A 151 -12.15 -1.65 8.53
N SER A 152 -11.03 -1.38 7.87
CA SER A 152 -9.70 -1.66 8.43
C SER A 152 -9.36 -0.81 9.65
N CYS A 153 -9.95 0.40 9.76
CA CYS A 153 -9.79 1.30 10.91
C CYS A 153 -10.67 0.92 12.12
N GLN A 154 -11.69 0.08 11.95
CA GLN A 154 -12.54 -0.37 13.06
C GLN A 154 -11.72 -1.05 14.16
N ASP A 155 -12.03 -0.76 15.42
CA ASP A 155 -11.30 -1.22 16.61
C ASP A 155 -9.78 -0.95 16.59
N THR A 156 -9.34 0.11 15.90
CA THR A 156 -7.95 0.58 15.92
C THR A 156 -7.83 1.90 16.69
N ALA A 157 -6.60 2.39 16.85
CA ALA A 157 -6.35 3.74 17.36
C ALA A 157 -6.72 4.85 16.36
N VAL A 158 -6.96 4.52 15.09
CA VAL A 158 -7.14 5.50 14.00
C VAL A 158 -8.62 5.82 13.81
N ASP A 159 -8.94 7.12 13.85
CA ASP A 159 -10.24 7.65 13.47
C ASP A 159 -10.25 7.85 11.94
N TYR A 160 -11.01 7.00 11.26
CA TYR A 160 -11.12 6.99 9.81
C TYR A 160 -11.55 8.35 9.26
N ASP A 161 -12.62 8.93 9.80
CA ASP A 161 -13.20 10.17 9.28
C ASP A 161 -12.21 11.33 9.43
N ARG A 162 -11.50 11.39 10.56
CA ARG A 162 -10.48 12.41 10.79
C ARG A 162 -9.29 12.24 9.85
N MET A 163 -8.78 11.02 9.71
CA MET A 163 -7.70 10.72 8.78
C MET A 163 -8.10 11.10 7.36
N MET A 164 -9.27 10.65 6.87
CA MET A 164 -9.74 10.93 5.51
C MET A 164 -9.97 12.41 5.25
N ARG A 165 -10.48 13.18 6.22
CA ARG A 165 -10.58 14.65 6.08
C ARG A 165 -9.23 15.32 5.81
N ARG A 166 -8.15 14.82 6.40
CA ARG A 166 -6.79 15.36 6.18
C ARG A 166 -6.22 14.86 4.86
N LEU A 167 -6.32 13.57 4.57
CA LEU A 167 -5.79 12.96 3.35
C LEU A 167 -6.42 13.48 2.06
N ARG A 168 -7.71 13.84 2.07
CA ARG A 168 -8.39 14.42 0.89
C ARG A 168 -7.72 15.70 0.36
N ARG A 169 -6.98 16.43 1.20
CA ARG A 169 -6.24 17.65 0.79
C ARG A 169 -4.85 17.35 0.22
N LYS A 170 -4.40 16.10 0.31
CA LYS A 170 -3.04 15.64 -0.02
C LYS A 170 -3.09 14.45 -0.99
N MET A 171 -4.09 14.42 -1.87
CA MET A 171 -4.24 13.34 -2.86
C MET A 171 -3.19 13.45 -3.98
N PRO A 172 -2.76 12.30 -4.56
CA PRO A 172 -3.00 10.94 -4.04
C PRO A 172 -2.17 10.72 -2.78
N PHE A 173 -2.69 9.89 -1.85
CA PHE A 173 -2.01 9.58 -0.58
C PHE A 173 -1.38 8.18 -0.56
N MET A 174 -1.33 7.50 -1.71
CA MET A 174 -0.75 6.18 -1.90
C MET A 174 0.29 6.21 -3.01
N THR A 175 1.29 5.33 -2.96
CA THR A 175 2.27 5.08 -4.04
C THR A 175 2.02 3.75 -4.75
N THR A 176 1.38 2.79 -4.09
CA THR A 176 0.81 1.54 -4.67
C THR A 176 -0.52 1.24 -3.98
N VAL A 177 -1.19 0.11 -4.22
CA VAL A 177 -2.42 -0.23 -3.47
C VAL A 177 -2.17 -0.37 -1.96
N SER A 178 -0.99 -0.83 -1.54
CA SER A 178 -0.65 -1.14 -0.14
C SER A 178 0.49 -0.29 0.44
N HIS A 179 1.14 0.57 -0.37
CA HIS A 179 2.16 1.48 0.09
C HIS A 179 1.60 2.90 0.24
N PRO A 180 1.22 3.31 1.46
CA PRO A 180 0.80 4.67 1.69
C PRO A 180 1.98 5.65 1.66
N GLN A 181 1.71 6.90 1.27
CA GLN A 181 2.68 7.98 1.43
C GLN A 181 2.88 8.34 2.90
N VAL A 182 3.99 9.01 3.18
CA VAL A 182 4.34 9.47 4.54
C VAL A 182 3.24 10.29 5.24
N THR A 183 2.40 11.00 4.49
CA THR A 183 1.26 11.73 5.08
C THR A 183 0.28 10.80 5.80
N VAL A 184 0.05 9.59 5.30
CA VAL A 184 -0.85 8.62 5.96
C VAL A 184 -0.22 8.07 7.23
N THR A 185 1.06 7.69 7.19
CA THR A 185 1.76 7.16 8.37
C THR A 185 1.93 8.23 9.45
N ALA A 186 2.11 9.49 9.06
CA ALA A 186 2.05 10.64 9.96
C ALA A 186 0.68 10.78 10.62
N GLU A 187 -0.43 10.61 9.88
CA GLU A 187 -1.77 10.57 10.48
C GLU A 187 -1.91 9.43 11.48
N ILE A 188 -1.44 8.22 11.15
CA ILE A 188 -1.46 7.09 12.08
C ILE A 188 -0.69 7.44 13.36
N ALA A 189 0.51 8.02 13.24
CA ALA A 189 1.32 8.43 14.37
C ALA A 189 0.61 9.47 15.25
N ARG A 190 -0.09 10.46 14.66
CA ARG A 190 -0.90 11.45 15.41
C ARG A 190 -2.00 10.79 16.25
N HIS A 191 -2.77 9.89 15.65
CA HIS A 191 -3.83 9.16 16.35
C HIS A 191 -3.29 8.30 17.49
N VAL A 192 -2.17 7.61 17.25
CA VAL A 192 -1.49 6.83 18.28
C VAL A 192 -0.97 7.73 19.41
N ALA A 193 -0.29 8.83 19.10
CA ALA A 193 0.23 9.75 20.12
C ALA A 193 -0.89 10.27 21.04
N GLU A 194 -2.03 10.68 20.45
CA GLU A 194 -3.20 11.12 21.22
C GLU A 194 -3.79 10.01 22.08
N LYS A 195 -3.84 8.77 21.57
CA LYS A 195 -4.27 7.59 22.32
C LYS A 195 -3.36 7.33 23.53
N LEU A 196 -2.06 7.61 23.40
CA LEU A 196 -1.07 7.53 24.47
C LEU A 196 -1.09 8.75 25.42
N GLY A 197 -2.03 9.67 25.25
CA GLY A 197 -2.22 10.82 26.15
C GLY A 197 -1.51 12.09 25.72
N TYR A 198 -0.92 12.15 24.51
CA TYR A 198 -0.39 13.40 23.97
C TYR A 198 -1.54 14.41 23.75
N ARG A 199 -1.34 15.64 24.24
CA ARG A 199 -2.31 16.74 24.14
C ARG A 199 -1.65 18.03 23.62
N GLY A 200 -0.45 17.94 23.05
CA GLY A 200 0.26 19.09 22.50
C GLY A 200 -0.36 19.57 21.18
N ASP A 201 0.02 20.78 20.78
CA ASP A 201 -0.47 21.45 19.57
C ASP A 201 0.10 20.82 18.26
N ALA A 202 1.03 19.87 18.37
CA ALA A 202 1.64 19.18 17.22
C ALA A 202 0.65 18.34 16.38
N SER A 203 -0.62 18.29 16.78
CA SER A 203 -1.70 17.84 15.89
C SER A 203 -1.76 18.66 14.59
N LEU A 204 -1.28 19.91 14.59
CA LEU A 204 -1.22 20.81 13.43
C LEU A 204 0.14 20.80 12.72
N ASP A 205 1.21 20.37 13.40
CA ASP A 205 2.54 20.38 12.81
C ASP A 205 2.61 19.44 11.59
N PRO A 206 3.23 19.87 10.47
CA PRO A 206 3.40 19.05 9.28
C PRO A 206 4.56 18.06 9.46
N ILE A 207 4.45 17.15 10.44
CA ILE A 207 5.51 16.19 10.78
C ILE A 207 5.93 15.34 9.58
N GLU A 208 5.05 15.15 8.59
CA GLU A 208 5.36 14.46 7.35
C GLU A 208 6.52 15.10 6.56
N ASP A 209 6.76 16.40 6.72
CA ASP A 209 7.84 17.12 6.05
C ASP A 209 9.22 16.79 6.66
N PHE A 210 9.24 16.18 7.84
CA PHE A 210 10.46 15.83 8.60
C PHE A 210 10.74 14.31 8.60
N ILE A 211 9.94 13.52 7.89
CA ILE A 211 10.06 12.06 7.83
C ILE A 211 10.47 11.65 6.42
N THR A 212 11.50 10.81 6.31
CA THR A 212 11.90 10.22 5.03
C THR A 212 10.84 9.24 4.52
N ASP A 213 10.25 9.53 3.36
CA ASP A 213 9.24 8.69 2.72
C ASP A 213 9.88 7.55 1.91
N ARG A 214 10.17 6.43 2.57
CA ARG A 214 10.74 5.24 1.93
C ARG A 214 9.76 4.50 1.00
N MET A 215 8.46 4.78 1.11
CA MET A 215 7.46 4.15 0.25
C MET A 215 7.50 4.72 -1.19
N ARG A 216 8.29 5.78 -1.43
CA ARG A 216 8.52 6.38 -2.75
C ARG A 216 9.56 5.66 -3.61
N ASP A 217 10.20 4.62 -3.09
CA ASP A 217 11.08 3.78 -3.89
C ASP A 217 10.29 3.01 -4.95
N LEU A 218 9.00 2.74 -4.71
CA LEU A 218 8.08 2.17 -5.69
C LEU A 218 6.88 3.12 -5.88
N VAL A 219 6.75 3.68 -7.08
CA VAL A 219 5.63 4.57 -7.43
C VAL A 219 4.90 4.04 -8.63
N TRP A 220 3.67 3.57 -8.40
CA TRP A 220 2.68 3.31 -9.43
C TRP A 220 1.99 4.63 -9.81
N PRO A 221 1.82 4.93 -11.11
CA PRO A 221 1.11 6.12 -11.51
C PRO A 221 -0.40 5.98 -11.29
N VAL A 222 -1.04 7.05 -10.81
CA VAL A 222 -2.48 7.22 -11.01
C VAL A 222 -2.70 7.66 -12.45
N TYR A 223 -3.37 6.83 -13.25
CA TYR A 223 -3.61 7.13 -14.66
C TYR A 223 -4.43 8.42 -14.82
N PRO A 224 -4.18 9.22 -15.89
CA PRO A 224 -4.80 10.53 -16.05
C PRO A 224 -6.32 10.55 -15.91
N ALA A 225 -7.04 9.59 -16.50
CA ALA A 225 -8.51 9.55 -16.41
C ALA A 225 -9.01 9.21 -14.98
N ILE A 226 -8.29 8.36 -14.25
CA ILE A 226 -8.58 8.04 -12.84
C ILE A 226 -8.31 9.28 -11.97
N ALA A 227 -7.19 9.94 -12.18
CA ALA A 227 -6.82 11.15 -11.44
C ALA A 227 -7.80 12.31 -11.71
N GLU A 228 -8.20 12.52 -12.97
CA GLU A 228 -9.18 13.53 -13.37
C GLU A 228 -10.53 13.28 -12.69
N ARG A 229 -10.98 12.01 -12.65
CA ARG A 229 -12.20 11.61 -11.94
C ARG A 229 -12.18 11.98 -10.46
N TYR A 230 -11.01 12.00 -9.83
CA TYR A 230 -10.81 12.35 -8.43
C TYR A 230 -10.28 13.77 -8.20
N GLY A 231 -10.17 14.59 -9.24
CA GLY A 231 -9.86 16.02 -9.13
C GLY A 231 -8.37 16.35 -8.96
N PHE A 232 -7.45 15.52 -9.45
CA PHE A 232 -6.02 15.83 -9.46
C PHE A 232 -5.33 15.39 -10.76
N ARG A 233 -4.06 15.76 -10.93
CA ARG A 233 -3.28 15.44 -12.13
C ARG A 233 -2.63 14.06 -12.02
N GLY A 234 -2.94 13.19 -12.97
CA GLY A 234 -2.32 11.86 -13.09
C GLY A 234 -1.02 11.85 -13.88
N SER A 235 -0.47 10.64 -14.05
CA SER A 235 0.76 10.36 -14.79
C SER A 235 0.66 9.00 -15.48
N MET A 236 1.58 8.71 -16.40
CA MET A 236 1.82 7.38 -16.98
C MET A 236 3.29 6.98 -16.76
N ARG A 237 3.86 7.36 -15.61
CA ARG A 237 5.26 7.09 -15.26
C ARG A 237 5.35 6.24 -14.02
N TRP A 238 6.12 5.17 -14.11
CA TRP A 238 6.45 4.30 -12.99
C TRP A 238 7.83 4.63 -12.47
N ARG A 239 8.03 4.44 -11.16
CA ARG A 239 9.35 4.45 -10.53
C ARG A 239 9.55 3.18 -9.73
N SER A 240 10.74 2.59 -9.84
CA SER A 240 11.18 1.47 -9.02
C SER A 240 12.68 1.65 -8.71
N GLY A 241 13.00 1.98 -7.47
CA GLY A 241 14.32 2.46 -7.06
C GLY A 241 14.75 3.69 -7.88
N ASP A 242 15.87 3.52 -8.59
CA ASP A 242 16.42 4.54 -9.50
C ASP A 242 15.86 4.43 -10.93
N ALA A 243 15.14 3.35 -11.27
CA ALA A 243 14.55 3.17 -12.58
C ALA A 243 13.28 4.00 -12.73
N ILE A 244 13.15 4.68 -13.87
CA ILE A 244 11.96 5.44 -14.25
C ILE A 244 11.49 4.96 -15.62
N TYR A 245 10.25 4.49 -15.68
CA TYR A 245 9.58 4.15 -16.94
C TYR A 245 8.73 5.34 -17.36
N SER A 246 9.06 5.95 -18.50
CA SER A 246 8.55 7.26 -18.89
C SER A 246 7.15 7.23 -19.51
N ASN A 247 6.71 6.05 -19.94
CA ASN A 247 5.39 5.78 -20.52
C ASN A 247 5.01 4.30 -20.36
N VAL A 248 3.76 3.98 -20.72
CA VAL A 248 3.17 2.63 -20.65
C VAL A 248 3.98 1.61 -21.46
N GLU A 249 4.32 1.91 -22.71
CA GLU A 249 5.03 0.97 -23.59
C GLU A 249 6.39 0.54 -22.99
N THR A 250 7.18 1.50 -22.50
CA THR A 250 8.47 1.21 -21.86
C THR A 250 8.35 0.38 -20.60
N TYR A 251 7.28 0.58 -19.83
CA TYR A 251 7.00 -0.21 -18.64
C TYR A 251 6.60 -1.64 -19.02
N LEU A 252 5.66 -1.78 -19.96
CA LEU A 252 5.20 -3.09 -20.43
C LEU A 252 6.31 -3.90 -21.10
N ASP A 253 7.17 -3.28 -21.90
CA ASP A 253 8.33 -3.97 -22.49
C ASP A 253 9.25 -4.58 -21.42
N ALA A 254 9.47 -3.87 -20.30
CA ALA A 254 10.23 -4.40 -19.17
C ALA A 254 9.51 -5.55 -18.47
N CYS A 255 8.19 -5.42 -18.24
CA CYS A 255 7.38 -6.50 -17.67
C CYS A 255 7.38 -7.76 -18.56
N TYR A 256 7.27 -7.59 -19.88
CA TYR A 256 7.18 -8.69 -20.82
C TYR A 256 8.48 -9.50 -20.87
N LYS A 257 9.64 -8.84 -20.71
CA LYS A 257 10.92 -9.53 -20.54
C LYS A 257 10.92 -10.42 -19.31
N SER A 258 10.35 -9.96 -18.19
CA SER A 258 10.19 -10.80 -16.99
C SER A 258 9.23 -11.96 -17.23
N TYR A 259 8.10 -11.73 -17.92
CA TYR A 259 7.12 -12.79 -18.18
C TYR A 259 7.66 -13.87 -19.11
N ALA A 260 8.40 -13.49 -20.15
CA ALA A 260 8.98 -14.42 -21.12
C ALA A 260 10.00 -15.40 -20.50
N ALA A 261 10.52 -15.11 -19.30
CA ALA A 261 11.42 -15.99 -18.57
C ALA A 261 10.71 -17.16 -17.84
N HIS A 262 9.37 -17.22 -17.86
CA HIS A 262 8.58 -18.20 -17.11
C HIS A 262 7.84 -19.16 -18.06
N ASP A 263 8.39 -20.37 -18.21
CA ASP A 263 7.83 -21.44 -19.05
C ASP A 263 6.43 -21.87 -18.59
N GLY A 264 5.47 -22.02 -19.50
CA GLY A 264 4.09 -22.39 -19.13
C GLY A 264 3.21 -21.22 -18.70
N GLY A 265 3.74 -20.00 -18.77
CA GLY A 265 2.97 -18.76 -18.68
C GLY A 265 2.83 -18.20 -17.27
N VAL A 266 2.36 -16.96 -17.23
CA VAL A 266 2.11 -16.17 -16.04
C VAL A 266 0.61 -15.90 -15.91
N PHE A 267 0.09 -15.84 -14.69
CA PHE A 267 -1.34 -15.64 -14.48
C PHE A 267 -1.64 -14.75 -13.28
N CYS A 268 -2.83 -14.15 -13.27
CA CYS A 268 -3.44 -13.60 -12.06
C CYS A 268 -4.94 -13.84 -12.07
N ASN A 269 -5.57 -13.79 -10.89
CA ASN A 269 -7.01 -14.10 -10.77
C ASN A 269 -7.91 -13.15 -11.59
N ARG A 270 -7.48 -11.90 -11.81
CA ARG A 270 -8.25 -10.94 -12.63
C ARG A 270 -8.45 -11.43 -14.05
N LEU A 271 -7.44 -12.10 -14.62
CA LEU A 271 -7.49 -12.61 -15.98
C LEU A 271 -8.50 -13.76 -16.14
N ASN A 272 -9.02 -14.35 -15.06
CA ASN A 272 -10.08 -15.38 -15.16
C ASN A 272 -11.49 -14.79 -15.32
N ASP A 273 -11.66 -13.48 -15.16
CA ASP A 273 -12.94 -12.80 -15.33
C ASP A 273 -13.25 -12.61 -16.83
N LYS A 274 -14.27 -13.32 -17.32
CA LYS A 274 -14.72 -13.24 -18.72
C LYS A 274 -15.20 -11.83 -19.10
N ALA A 275 -15.79 -11.09 -18.16
CA ALA A 275 -16.22 -9.72 -18.43
C ALA A 275 -15.02 -8.80 -18.63
N TYR A 276 -13.97 -8.98 -17.82
CA TYR A 276 -12.70 -8.27 -17.97
C TYR A 276 -12.06 -8.54 -19.33
N GLN A 277 -11.91 -9.82 -19.71
CA GLN A 277 -11.35 -10.20 -21.01
C GLN A 277 -12.16 -9.61 -22.17
N ALA A 278 -13.49 -9.76 -22.14
CA ALA A 278 -14.36 -9.26 -23.21
C ALA A 278 -14.27 -7.75 -23.39
N VAL A 279 -14.03 -6.96 -22.32
CA VAL A 279 -13.76 -5.53 -22.46
C VAL A 279 -12.48 -5.32 -23.28
N LEU A 280 -11.37 -5.94 -22.90
CA LEU A 280 -10.08 -5.73 -23.56
C LEU A 280 -10.08 -6.20 -25.02
N GLU A 281 -10.72 -7.34 -25.33
CA GLU A 281 -10.87 -7.86 -26.70
C GLU A 281 -11.62 -6.89 -27.63
N ARG A 282 -12.54 -6.08 -27.10
CA ARG A 282 -13.31 -5.12 -27.91
C ARG A 282 -12.52 -3.86 -28.29
N HIS A 283 -11.37 -3.64 -27.65
CA HIS A 283 -10.56 -2.42 -27.78
C HIS A 283 -9.21 -2.67 -28.47
N LEU A 284 -8.94 -3.89 -28.95
CA LEU A 284 -7.78 -4.25 -29.78
C LEU A 284 -8.18 -4.67 -31.20
#